data_AF-A0A1F6D241-F1
#
_entry.id   AF-A0A1F6D241-F1
#
_cell.length_a   1.000
_cell.length_b   1.000
_cell.length_c   1.000
_cell.angle_alpha   90.00
_cell.angle_beta   90.00
_cell.angle_gamma   90.00
#
_symmetry.space_group_name_H-M   'P 1'
#
loop_
_entity.id
_entity.type
_entity.pdbx_description
1 polymer ?
#
loop_
_entity_poly.entity_id
_entity_poly.type
_entity_poly.pdbx_seq_one_letter_code
_entity_poly.pdbx_strand_id
1 'polypeptide(L)'
;MKKNPFDRSMFESQAGNKDTTFMLVLVGAFLLICILYLIRSYLRSRRGGLDPDDVGDQDLAVGHRGILSDVVTLVAGRHHTREVALGRLVEFDPPSVNCTIVRAGDGREVNEDAGRAVLFHLDGEMFVQDRSFFITMPDGIKAEDRALFTGEGEVMNLWFLHERLPYTVNSEVVERVRFPVEMVRNLDPKVGVGYRLIPLTTVTKRDKRQAIRFAHKPGRGALRVYPQILFDVTVQKTDFRFPARGSIPPRITSLKGFPYRASQGADETDFSAERVVNAFKDAIRMNHTEDRRVYVNKPYMDERTNRRTLIELGYTEVLGLSAQEAGRTVHIKKPAQSVMVRRNRRDPHCLNEGDFIVLDYASRSPLDGQNEYFELVCQVIKGGIENITVRPRRNIRQEANLPVEVLDFSVNGFRFENSREFMSYVFGEEGPPATVDRQKEILEGVGFVFTFYPRLRFTRDTEAYRPDLPLKFSILGKIVRSEVEKEEETGDAGHLKAFGVRFMYNPAEYSVDDFCRDRWVMIRPFKENPYFKEVHKSLNGLIAHLESQSRDFLESRHPPEHVVPEKEVVA
;
A
#
# COMPACT_ATOMS: atom_id res chain seq x y z
N MET A 1 105.62 -38.07 23.10
CA MET A 1 105.28 -38.27 24.53
C MET A 1 104.65 -36.99 25.08
N LYS A 2 103.44 -37.11 25.64
CA LYS A 2 102.81 -36.33 26.75
C LYS A 2 102.92 -34.78 26.85
N LYS A 3 101.72 -34.22 27.04
CA LYS A 3 101.24 -33.12 27.92
C LYS A 3 101.22 -31.64 27.43
N ASN A 4 99.98 -31.15 27.32
CA ASN A 4 99.44 -29.78 27.49
C ASN A 4 100.08 -29.03 28.70
N PRO A 5 100.13 -27.68 28.81
CA PRO A 5 98.94 -26.78 28.72
C PRO A 5 99.19 -25.25 28.43
N PHE A 6 98.12 -24.42 28.35
CA PHE A 6 97.99 -22.93 28.55
C PHE A 6 98.97 -21.96 27.80
N ASP A 7 98.63 -20.78 27.27
CA ASP A 7 97.53 -19.83 27.49
C ASP A 7 97.49 -18.77 26.36
N ARG A 8 96.38 -18.02 26.29
CA ARG A 8 96.20 -16.63 25.74
C ARG A 8 96.03 -16.33 24.24
N SER A 9 94.77 -15.99 23.92
CA SER A 9 94.32 -14.64 23.48
C SER A 9 94.89 -14.02 22.19
N MET A 10 94.06 -13.96 21.15
CA MET A 10 93.72 -12.74 20.40
C MET A 10 92.64 -13.10 19.39
N PHE A 11 91.41 -12.62 19.59
CA PHE A 11 90.58 -11.98 18.56
C PHE A 11 89.19 -11.73 19.17
N GLU A 12 89.05 -10.50 19.63
CA GLU A 12 87.79 -9.87 19.97
C GLU A 12 87.14 -9.33 18.68
N SER A 13 85.80 -9.26 18.71
CA SER A 13 84.99 -8.14 18.21
C SER A 13 84.51 -8.12 16.74
N GLN A 14 83.18 -8.20 16.62
CA GLN A 14 82.27 -7.49 15.70
C GLN A 14 81.95 -8.06 14.30
N ALA A 15 80.86 -8.82 14.23
CA ALA A 15 79.80 -8.75 13.22
C ALA A 15 78.62 -9.60 13.76
N GLY A 16 77.36 -9.20 13.82
CA GLY A 16 76.62 -8.02 13.39
C GLY A 16 75.16 -8.46 13.43
N ASN A 17 74.44 -8.12 14.51
CA ASN A 17 73.06 -8.56 14.81
C ASN A 17 71.99 -7.98 13.84
N LYS A 18 72.41 -7.52 12.65
CA LYS A 18 71.56 -6.86 11.65
C LYS A 18 70.96 -7.84 10.65
N ASP A 19 71.61 -8.96 10.34
CA ASP A 19 71.14 -9.87 9.30
C ASP A 19 69.95 -10.73 9.73
N THR A 20 69.89 -11.13 11.00
CA THR A 20 68.74 -11.83 11.60
C THR A 20 67.52 -10.92 11.73
N THR A 21 67.74 -9.66 12.08
CA THR A 21 66.67 -8.64 12.18
C THR A 21 66.13 -8.29 10.79
N PHE A 22 67.00 -8.19 9.78
CA PHE A 22 66.59 -7.92 8.39
C PHE A 22 65.79 -9.09 7.80
N MET A 23 66.18 -10.33 8.07
CA MET A 23 65.42 -11.52 7.66
C MET A 23 64.05 -11.60 8.35
N LEU A 24 63.95 -11.25 9.63
CA LEU A 24 62.66 -11.20 10.34
C LEU A 24 61.72 -10.11 9.79
N VAL A 25 62.26 -8.95 9.42
CA VAL A 25 61.50 -7.88 8.79
C VAL A 25 61.04 -8.27 7.38
N LEU A 26 61.87 -8.96 6.60
CA LEU A 26 61.51 -9.49 5.28
C LEU A 26 60.41 -10.55 5.36
N VAL A 27 60.51 -11.49 6.31
CA VAL A 27 59.48 -12.51 6.54
C VAL A 27 58.19 -11.87 7.03
N GLY A 28 58.26 -10.87 7.92
CA GLY A 28 57.11 -10.11 8.38
C GLY A 28 56.43 -9.31 7.27
N ALA A 29 57.20 -8.66 6.40
CA ALA A 29 56.68 -7.94 5.24
C ALA A 29 56.03 -8.90 4.22
N PHE A 30 56.62 -10.09 4.02
CA PHE A 30 56.06 -11.09 3.13
C PHE A 30 54.73 -11.65 3.67
N LEU A 31 54.65 -11.92 4.98
CA LEU A 31 53.40 -12.32 5.64
C LEU A 31 52.33 -11.22 5.56
N LEU A 32 52.71 -9.96 5.75
CA LEU A 32 51.79 -8.83 5.59
C LEU A 32 51.26 -8.72 4.16
N ILE A 33 52.12 -8.89 3.15
CA ILE A 33 51.71 -8.90 1.74
C ILE A 33 50.78 -10.08 1.45
N CYS A 34 51.06 -11.27 1.99
CA CYS A 34 50.18 -12.43 1.86
C CYS A 34 48.81 -12.20 2.53
N ILE A 35 48.78 -11.59 3.71
CA ILE A 35 47.53 -11.23 4.41
C ILE A 35 46.76 -10.18 3.61
N LEU A 36 47.43 -9.14 3.10
CA LEU A 36 46.79 -8.12 2.25
C LEU A 36 46.31 -8.70 0.92
N TYR A 37 47.02 -9.68 0.36
CA TYR A 37 46.59 -10.41 -0.83
C TYR A 37 45.39 -11.30 -0.55
N LEU A 38 45.34 -11.98 0.60
CA LEU A 38 44.17 -12.75 1.04
C LEU A 38 42.97 -11.86 1.31
N ILE A 39 43.16 -10.71 1.98
CA ILE A 39 42.10 -9.70 2.18
C ILE A 39 41.63 -9.15 0.83
N ARG A 40 42.56 -8.81 -0.07
CA ARG A 40 42.20 -8.32 -1.42
C ARG A 40 41.50 -9.39 -2.24
N SER A 41 41.92 -10.65 -2.16
CA SER A 41 41.29 -11.80 -2.83
C SER A 41 39.90 -12.07 -2.25
N TYR A 42 39.73 -12.00 -0.93
CA TYR A 42 38.45 -12.09 -0.23
C TYR A 42 37.50 -10.95 -0.63
N LEU A 43 38.00 -9.72 -0.72
CA LEU A 43 37.25 -8.55 -1.20
C LEU A 43 36.94 -8.64 -2.71
N ARG A 44 37.80 -9.29 -3.52
CA ARG A 44 37.54 -9.54 -4.94
C ARG A 44 36.54 -10.67 -5.17
N SER A 45 36.58 -11.72 -4.36
CA SER A 45 35.58 -12.79 -4.35
C SER A 45 34.20 -12.25 -3.98
N ARG A 46 34.12 -11.24 -3.09
CA ARG A 46 32.89 -10.47 -2.83
C ARG A 46 32.48 -9.49 -3.94
N ARG A 47 33.38 -9.09 -4.84
CA ARG A 47 33.07 -8.23 -6.01
C ARG A 47 32.86 -9.00 -7.32
N GLY A 48 33.13 -10.30 -7.34
CA GLY A 48 33.03 -11.15 -8.53
C GLY A 48 31.73 -11.97 -8.65
N GLY A 49 30.75 -11.71 -7.78
CA GLY A 49 29.47 -12.43 -7.76
C GLY A 49 28.29 -11.55 -7.37
N LEU A 50 28.33 -10.26 -7.73
CA LEU A 50 27.21 -9.35 -7.58
C LEU A 50 26.86 -8.80 -8.97
N ASP A 51 25.92 -9.49 -9.60
CA ASP A 51 24.98 -8.84 -10.50
C ASP A 51 24.29 -7.72 -9.67
N PRO A 52 24.21 -6.47 -10.15
CA PRO A 52 23.68 -5.36 -9.34
C PRO A 52 22.17 -5.44 -9.06
N ASP A 53 21.53 -6.57 -9.33
CA ASP A 53 20.09 -6.79 -9.23
C ASP A 53 19.65 -7.76 -8.11
N ASP A 54 20.54 -8.25 -7.24
CA ASP A 54 20.14 -9.22 -6.21
C ASP A 54 20.81 -9.01 -4.84
N VAL A 55 20.35 -7.99 -4.09
CA VAL A 55 20.52 -7.93 -2.63
C VAL A 55 19.23 -7.38 -2.00
N GLY A 56 18.28 -8.27 -1.79
CA GLY A 56 17.25 -8.13 -0.77
C GLY A 56 17.62 -8.99 0.44
N ASP A 57 17.33 -8.46 1.63
CA ASP A 57 17.16 -9.16 2.91
C ASP A 57 18.38 -9.90 3.49
N GLN A 58 19.24 -9.15 4.19
CA GLN A 58 19.90 -9.66 5.40
C GLN A 58 19.99 -8.55 6.45
N ASP A 59 19.03 -8.52 7.35
CA ASP A 59 19.21 -7.94 8.70
C ASP A 59 18.52 -8.88 9.70
N LEU A 60 19.34 -9.67 10.39
CA LEU A 60 19.18 -10.19 11.76
C LEU A 60 20.25 -11.27 11.97
N ALA A 61 21.46 -10.85 12.33
CA ALA A 61 22.44 -11.73 12.96
C ALA A 61 23.25 -10.94 14.00
N VAL A 62 22.90 -11.17 15.26
CA VAL A 62 23.62 -10.75 16.46
C VAL A 62 25.05 -11.31 16.42
N GLY A 63 26.05 -10.46 16.65
CA GLY A 63 27.44 -10.88 16.79
C GLY A 63 28.29 -9.86 17.55
N HIS A 64 28.63 -10.19 18.79
CA HIS A 64 29.48 -9.43 19.72
C HIS A 64 30.80 -8.94 19.12
N ARG A 65 31.10 -7.64 19.24
CA ARG A 65 32.46 -7.08 19.22
C ARG A 65 32.62 -5.87 20.16
N GLY A 66 33.77 -5.85 20.85
CA GLY A 66 34.46 -4.82 21.65
C GLY A 66 33.78 -3.50 22.06
N ILE A 67 33.54 -3.35 23.37
CA ILE A 67 32.86 -2.23 24.04
C ILE A 67 33.58 -0.86 23.98
N LEU A 68 34.88 -0.78 23.65
CA LEU A 68 35.64 0.49 23.77
C LEU A 68 35.97 1.19 22.43
N SER A 69 35.99 0.49 21.28
CA SER A 69 36.15 1.14 19.96
C SER A 69 34.84 1.66 19.38
N ASP A 70 33.71 1.12 19.85
CA ASP A 70 32.38 1.46 19.35
C ASP A 70 31.89 2.82 19.87
N VAL A 71 32.29 3.26 21.06
CA VAL A 71 31.78 4.52 21.64
C VAL A 71 32.27 5.76 20.88
N VAL A 72 33.55 5.81 20.49
CA VAL A 72 34.12 6.97 19.78
C VAL A 72 33.65 7.01 18.31
N THR A 73 33.43 5.84 17.70
CA THR A 73 33.00 5.72 16.30
C THR A 73 31.48 5.87 16.14
N LEU A 74 30.66 5.44 17.12
CA LEU A 74 29.21 5.69 17.14
C LEU A 74 28.89 7.16 17.37
N VAL A 75 29.61 7.85 18.25
CA VAL A 75 29.32 9.26 18.57
C VAL A 75 29.67 10.14 17.36
N ALA A 76 30.86 9.98 16.77
CA ALA A 76 31.24 10.72 15.57
C ALA A 76 30.36 10.42 14.34
N GLY A 77 29.98 9.15 14.13
CA GLY A 77 29.08 8.74 13.05
C GLY A 77 27.64 9.28 13.21
N ARG A 78 27.13 9.33 14.45
CA ARG A 78 25.82 9.95 14.75
C ARG A 78 25.85 11.47 14.57
N HIS A 79 26.95 12.13 14.91
CA HIS A 79 27.11 13.57 14.71
C HIS A 79 27.07 13.96 13.23
N HIS A 80 27.83 13.26 12.39
CA HIS A 80 27.84 13.53 10.94
C HIS A 80 26.48 13.26 10.30
N THR A 81 25.80 12.17 10.70
CA THR A 81 24.46 11.82 10.18
C THR A 81 23.42 12.89 10.50
N ARG A 82 23.48 13.50 11.69
CA ARG A 82 22.57 14.56 12.12
C ARG A 82 22.72 15.85 11.31
N GLU A 83 23.95 16.30 11.11
CA GLU A 83 24.21 17.53 10.35
C GLU A 83 23.82 17.39 8.88
N VAL A 84 24.09 16.23 8.27
CA VAL A 84 23.65 15.93 6.90
C VAL A 84 22.13 15.87 6.80
N ALA A 85 21.44 15.28 7.79
CA ALA A 85 19.98 15.21 7.80
C ALA A 85 19.34 16.61 7.91
N LEU A 86 19.83 17.44 8.83
CA LEU A 86 19.33 18.81 9.02
C LEU A 86 19.59 19.68 7.79
N GLY A 87 20.80 19.62 7.22
CA GLY A 87 21.12 20.36 6.00
C GLY A 87 20.16 20.04 4.86
N ARG A 88 19.81 18.76 4.69
CA ARG A 88 18.81 18.34 3.68
C ARG A 88 17.38 18.76 4.02
N LEU A 89 16.99 18.74 5.29
CA LEU A 89 15.67 19.20 5.70
C LEU A 89 15.49 20.69 5.42
N VAL A 90 16.51 21.50 5.73
CA VAL A 90 16.54 22.93 5.43
C VAL A 90 16.55 23.17 3.92
N GLU A 91 17.30 22.39 3.13
CA GLU A 91 17.30 22.48 1.67
C GLU A 91 15.93 22.15 1.05
N PHE A 92 15.26 21.13 1.57
CA PHE A 92 13.96 20.70 1.06
C PHE A 92 12.79 21.54 1.54
N ASP A 93 12.98 22.23 2.66
CA ASP A 93 12.05 23.13 3.33
C ASP A 93 10.58 22.61 3.32
N PRO A 94 10.32 21.40 3.85
CA PRO A 94 8.98 20.84 3.79
C PRO A 94 8.07 21.63 4.74
N PRO A 95 6.91 22.13 4.29
CA PRO A 95 5.99 22.87 5.15
C PRO A 95 5.36 21.98 6.23
N SER A 96 5.32 20.67 5.99
CA SER A 96 4.76 19.69 6.93
C SER A 96 5.33 18.30 6.69
N VAL A 97 5.33 17.49 7.74
CA VAL A 97 5.69 16.08 7.71
C VAL A 97 4.54 15.22 8.19
N ASN A 98 4.40 14.04 7.60
CA ASN A 98 3.58 12.98 8.16
C ASN A 98 4.44 12.14 9.10
N CYS A 99 3.83 11.66 10.18
CA CYS A 99 4.49 11.21 11.38
C CYS A 99 4.02 9.79 11.72
N THR A 100 4.92 8.83 11.84
CA THR A 100 4.62 7.49 12.34
C THR A 100 5.51 7.20 13.55
N ILE A 101 4.93 6.93 14.71
CA ILE A 101 5.65 6.53 15.93
C ILE A 101 6.09 5.08 15.75
N VAL A 102 7.38 4.89 15.45
CA VAL A 102 7.98 3.57 15.27
C VAL A 102 8.26 2.92 16.63
N ARG A 103 8.63 3.74 17.62
CA ARG A 103 8.94 3.29 18.98
C ARG A 103 8.39 4.30 20.01
N ALA A 104 7.71 3.81 21.03
CA ALA A 104 7.22 4.61 22.15
C ALA A 104 8.38 4.99 23.10
N GLY A 105 8.13 5.96 24.00
CA GLY A 105 9.13 6.46 24.96
C GLY A 105 9.62 5.40 25.94
N ASP A 106 8.85 4.34 26.19
CA ASP A 106 9.25 3.19 27.01
C ASP A 106 10.04 2.11 26.26
N GLY A 107 10.32 2.34 24.97
CA GLY A 107 11.12 1.46 24.13
C GLY A 107 10.32 0.39 23.38
N ARG A 108 8.99 0.27 23.58
CA ARG A 108 8.15 -0.65 22.81
C ARG A 108 8.07 -0.24 21.34
N GLU A 109 8.21 -1.19 20.43
CA GLU A 109 7.96 -0.97 19.00
C GLU A 109 6.44 -0.98 18.77
N VAL A 110 5.89 0.11 18.21
CA VAL A 110 4.44 0.29 18.12
C VAL A 110 3.98 0.54 16.67
N ASN A 111 4.78 1.22 15.85
CA ASN A 111 4.49 1.52 14.44
C ASN A 111 3.09 2.10 14.20
N GLU A 112 2.78 3.19 14.91
CA GLU A 112 1.47 3.87 14.91
C GLU A 112 1.52 5.20 14.14
N ASP A 113 0.52 5.46 13.30
CA ASP A 113 0.41 6.73 12.57
C ASP A 113 -0.04 7.86 13.52
N ALA A 114 0.85 8.82 13.76
CA ALA A 114 0.57 10.02 14.54
C ALA A 114 -0.05 11.14 13.67
N GLY A 115 -0.21 10.94 12.37
CA GLY A 115 -0.83 11.92 11.47
C GLY A 115 0.18 12.95 10.96
N ARG A 116 -0.26 14.18 10.68
CA ARG A 116 0.59 15.27 10.14
C ARG A 116 0.95 16.26 11.23
N ALA A 117 2.21 16.69 11.18
CA ALA A 117 2.72 17.82 11.93
C ALA A 117 3.27 18.88 10.97
N VAL A 118 3.17 20.14 11.37
CA VAL A 118 3.73 21.28 10.64
C VAL A 118 5.12 21.54 11.21
N LEU A 119 6.11 21.81 10.36
CA LEU A 119 7.43 22.22 10.82
C LEU A 119 7.38 23.69 11.20
N PHE A 120 8.02 24.04 12.31
CA PHE A 120 8.14 25.43 12.68
C PHE A 120 9.15 26.15 11.79
N HIS A 121 8.80 27.35 11.38
CA HIS A 121 9.64 28.30 10.67
C HIS A 121 9.73 29.57 11.52
N LEU A 122 10.91 30.16 11.62
CA LEU A 122 11.15 31.41 12.30
C LEU A 122 11.62 32.41 11.25
N ASP A 123 10.92 33.53 11.12
CA ASP A 123 11.22 34.56 10.11
C ASP A 123 11.22 34.02 8.67
N GLY A 124 10.41 32.99 8.40
CA GLY A 124 10.24 32.38 7.07
C GLY A 124 11.20 31.24 6.74
N GLU A 125 12.18 30.95 7.61
CA GLU A 125 13.11 29.82 7.45
C GLU A 125 12.82 28.70 8.44
N MET A 126 13.02 27.45 8.05
CA MET A 126 12.84 26.30 8.94
C MET A 126 13.61 26.49 10.25
N PHE A 127 12.88 26.44 11.37
CA PHE A 127 13.44 26.74 12.69
C PHE A 127 14.30 25.57 13.18
N VAL A 128 15.61 25.81 13.23
CA VAL A 128 16.62 24.86 13.71
C VAL A 128 17.37 25.48 14.87
N GLN A 129 17.43 24.76 15.99
CA GLN A 129 18.18 25.16 17.18
C GLN A 129 18.92 23.94 17.75
N ASP A 130 20.17 24.10 18.18
CA ASP A 130 20.94 23.05 18.86
C ASP A 130 20.92 21.69 18.14
N ARG A 131 21.06 21.70 16.81
CA ARG A 131 21.01 20.51 15.94
C ARG A 131 19.68 19.72 16.08
N SER A 132 18.60 20.43 16.31
CA SER A 132 17.25 19.92 16.36
C SER A 132 16.32 20.83 15.58
N PHE A 133 15.19 20.29 15.16
CA PHE A 133 14.13 21.04 14.51
C PHE A 133 12.83 20.81 15.27
N PHE A 134 11.82 21.60 14.97
CA PHE A 134 10.59 21.61 15.76
C PHE A 134 9.38 21.33 14.90
N ILE A 135 8.44 20.58 15.44
CA ILE A 135 7.14 20.31 14.80
C ILE A 135 5.99 20.58 15.77
N THR A 136 4.82 20.87 15.23
CA THR A 136 3.58 20.93 16.01
C THR A 136 3.17 19.57 16.55
N MET A 137 2.18 19.53 17.44
CA MET A 137 1.52 18.27 17.78
C MET A 137 0.99 17.61 16.49
N PRO A 138 1.34 16.34 16.23
CA PRO A 138 0.74 15.58 15.14
C PRO A 138 -0.79 15.48 15.29
N ASP A 139 -1.53 15.67 14.20
CA ASP A 139 -3.01 15.75 14.21
C ASP A 139 -3.73 14.43 14.55
N GLY A 140 -3.04 13.29 14.45
CA GLY A 140 -3.58 11.97 14.72
C GLY A 140 -3.57 11.56 16.20
N ILE A 141 -2.89 12.31 17.07
CA ILE A 141 -2.74 11.96 18.49
C ILE A 141 -3.95 12.46 19.28
N LYS A 142 -4.80 11.56 19.74
CA LYS A 142 -5.97 11.90 20.57
C LYS A 142 -5.59 12.01 22.05
N ALA A 143 -6.48 12.61 22.85
CA ALA A 143 -6.30 12.73 24.31
C ALA A 143 -6.19 11.38 25.04
N GLU A 144 -6.69 10.31 24.41
CA GLU A 144 -6.74 8.93 24.89
C GLU A 144 -5.43 8.18 24.62
N ASP A 145 -4.63 8.61 23.62
CA ASP A 145 -3.40 7.96 23.15
C ASP A 145 -2.13 8.44 23.88
N ARG A 146 -2.29 9.06 25.06
CA ARG A 146 -1.18 9.59 25.87
C ARG A 146 -0.15 8.55 26.32
N ALA A 147 -0.48 7.27 26.24
CA ALA A 147 0.45 6.19 26.53
C ALA A 147 1.49 5.97 25.41
N LEU A 148 1.18 6.36 24.16
CA LEU A 148 2.02 6.12 22.99
C LEU A 148 2.88 7.31 22.61
N PHE A 149 2.45 8.52 22.96
CA PHE A 149 3.18 9.77 22.72
C PHE A 149 3.15 10.66 23.96
N THR A 150 4.22 10.55 24.74
CA THR A 150 4.49 11.32 25.96
C THR A 150 5.22 12.63 25.67
N GLY A 151 5.89 12.71 24.51
CA GLY A 151 6.63 13.89 24.06
C GLY A 151 8.10 13.89 24.49
N GLU A 152 8.63 12.71 24.81
CA GLU A 152 10.00 12.44 25.21
C GLU A 152 10.36 10.96 24.93
N GLY A 153 11.46 10.73 24.20
CA GLY A 153 12.03 9.41 23.93
C GLY A 153 11.39 8.63 22.77
N GLU A 154 10.26 9.08 22.22
CA GLU A 154 9.64 8.43 21.08
C GLU A 154 10.51 8.53 19.82
N VAL A 155 10.53 7.48 19.00
CA VAL A 155 11.13 7.53 17.66
C VAL A 155 10.04 7.60 16.62
N MET A 156 10.09 8.65 15.82
CA MET A 156 9.17 8.94 14.75
C MET A 156 9.84 8.76 13.39
N ASN A 157 9.20 8.03 12.48
CA ASN A 157 9.46 8.13 11.05
C ASN A 157 8.68 9.33 10.51
N LEU A 158 9.42 10.30 9.99
CA LEU A 158 8.85 11.48 9.33
C LEU A 158 8.97 11.29 7.83
N TRP A 159 7.87 11.54 7.10
CA TRP A 159 7.89 11.50 5.65
C TRP A 159 7.20 12.72 5.04
N PHE A 160 7.75 13.18 3.92
CA PHE A 160 7.31 14.37 3.20
C PHE A 160 7.61 14.24 1.71
N LEU A 161 6.99 15.10 0.90
CA LEU A 161 7.24 15.18 -0.53
C LEU A 161 8.10 16.41 -0.83
N HIS A 162 9.13 16.23 -1.65
CA HIS A 162 9.90 17.33 -2.26
C HIS A 162 9.98 17.05 -3.77
N GLU A 163 9.63 18.03 -4.61
CA GLU A 163 9.51 17.87 -6.07
C GLU A 163 8.69 16.62 -6.50
N ARG A 164 7.60 16.31 -5.78
CA ARG A 164 6.75 15.12 -5.99
C ARG A 164 7.46 13.78 -5.77
N LEU A 165 8.59 13.79 -5.08
CA LEU A 165 9.32 12.60 -4.67
C LEU A 165 9.19 12.41 -3.16
N PRO A 166 8.84 11.21 -2.67
CA PRO A 166 8.77 10.95 -1.24
C PRO A 166 10.16 10.79 -0.62
N TYR A 167 10.33 11.43 0.53
CA TYR A 167 11.52 11.35 1.38
C TYR A 167 11.11 10.95 2.79
N THR A 168 12.04 10.29 3.50
CA THR A 168 11.83 9.83 4.88
C THR A 168 13.03 10.13 5.77
N VAL A 169 12.79 10.38 7.05
CA VAL A 169 13.82 10.53 8.07
C VAL A 169 13.29 10.03 9.42
N ASN A 170 14.05 9.18 10.11
CA ASN A 170 13.74 8.80 11.49
C ASN A 170 14.30 9.86 12.43
N SER A 171 13.50 10.30 13.39
CA SER A 171 13.86 11.31 14.38
C SER A 171 13.37 10.90 15.76
N GLU A 172 14.13 11.28 16.78
CA GLU A 172 13.78 11.08 18.19
C GLU A 172 13.14 12.35 18.73
N VAL A 173 12.03 12.22 19.44
CA VAL A 173 11.39 13.30 20.19
C VAL A 173 12.14 13.48 21.49
N VAL A 174 12.70 14.68 21.70
CA VAL A 174 13.52 14.96 22.87
C VAL A 174 12.67 15.53 23.98
N GLU A 175 11.85 16.53 23.65
CA GLU A 175 11.08 17.27 24.64
C GLU A 175 9.93 18.03 24.00
N ARG A 176 8.95 18.36 24.83
CA ARG A 176 7.89 19.32 24.51
C ARG A 176 8.33 20.72 24.92
N VAL A 177 8.37 21.64 23.95
CA VAL A 177 8.84 23.01 24.13
C VAL A 177 7.68 23.99 24.15
N ARG A 178 7.73 24.96 25.06
CA ARG A 178 6.85 26.15 25.04
C ARG A 178 7.63 27.35 24.56
N PHE A 179 7.18 27.96 23.48
CA PHE A 179 7.85 29.12 22.89
C PHE A 179 7.47 30.40 23.66
N PRO A 180 8.43 31.29 23.95
CA PRO A 180 8.17 32.61 24.52
C PRO A 180 7.21 33.42 23.64
N VAL A 181 6.39 34.27 24.25
CA VAL A 181 5.36 35.06 23.55
C VAL A 181 5.96 35.97 22.48
N GLU A 182 7.18 36.46 22.73
CA GLU A 182 7.94 37.28 21.78
C GLU A 182 8.28 36.49 20.51
N MET A 183 8.68 35.23 20.66
CA MET A 183 9.06 34.35 19.57
C MET A 183 7.87 33.91 18.72
N VAL A 184 6.72 33.65 19.36
CA VAL A 184 5.48 33.21 18.69
C VAL A 184 4.98 34.23 17.65
N ARG A 185 5.37 35.51 17.77
CA ARG A 185 4.98 36.54 16.79
C ARG A 185 5.56 36.27 15.39
N ASN A 186 6.78 35.77 15.35
CA ASN A 186 7.57 35.53 14.14
C ASN A 186 7.67 34.04 13.78
N LEU A 187 7.05 33.18 14.60
CA LEU A 187 7.03 31.75 14.41
C LEU A 187 5.81 31.35 13.55
N ASP A 188 6.03 30.49 12.56
CA ASP A 188 4.98 29.86 11.77
C ASP A 188 5.05 28.33 11.93
N PRO A 189 3.99 27.64 12.38
CA PRO A 189 2.70 28.18 12.79
C PRO A 189 2.77 28.95 14.12
N LYS A 190 1.87 29.92 14.30
CA LYS A 190 1.73 30.75 15.52
C LYS A 190 1.15 29.96 16.70
N VAL A 191 1.80 28.88 17.07
CA VAL A 191 1.42 27.96 18.14
C VAL A 191 2.52 28.02 19.20
N GLY A 192 2.16 28.39 20.43
CA GLY A 192 3.12 28.56 21.53
C GLY A 192 3.70 27.25 22.09
N VAL A 193 3.41 26.11 21.48
CA VAL A 193 3.85 24.78 21.95
C VAL A 193 4.26 23.92 20.76
N GLY A 194 5.41 23.27 20.86
CA GLY A 194 5.94 22.35 19.87
C GLY A 194 6.67 21.17 20.49
N TYR A 195 7.19 20.29 19.64
CA TYR A 195 8.06 19.18 20.01
C TYR A 195 9.39 19.34 19.31
N ARG A 196 10.47 19.12 20.06
CA ARG A 196 11.85 19.19 19.58
C ARG A 196 12.30 17.81 19.13
N LEU A 197 12.80 17.71 17.91
CA LEU A 197 13.20 16.45 17.29
C LEU A 197 14.66 16.47 16.87
N ILE A 198 15.34 15.34 17.08
CA ILE A 198 16.71 15.11 16.62
C ILE A 198 16.70 13.99 15.57
N PRO A 199 17.24 14.23 14.35
CA PRO A 199 17.37 13.16 13.36
C PRO A 199 18.26 12.01 13.87
N LEU A 200 17.77 10.78 13.69
CA LEU A 200 18.52 9.55 13.92
C LEU A 200 19.12 8.99 12.63
N THR A 201 18.50 9.29 11.48
CA THR A 201 18.97 8.88 10.16
C THR A 201 19.16 10.09 9.24
N THR A 202 19.89 9.92 8.14
CA THR A 202 19.87 10.90 7.04
C THR A 202 18.51 10.95 6.37
N VAL A 203 18.19 12.05 5.70
CA VAL A 203 17.03 12.12 4.80
C VAL A 203 17.29 11.21 3.60
N THR A 204 16.47 10.19 3.45
CA THR A 204 16.55 9.21 2.36
C THR A 204 15.41 9.41 1.39
N LYS A 205 15.73 9.39 0.09
CA LYS A 205 14.71 9.30 -0.94
C LYS A 205 14.07 7.92 -0.85
N ARG A 206 12.75 7.86 -0.76
CA ARG A 206 12.02 6.61 -0.89
C ARG A 206 12.03 6.23 -2.36
N ASP A 207 13.00 5.39 -2.74
CA ASP A 207 13.26 5.07 -4.13
C ASP A 207 12.03 4.44 -4.80
N LYS A 208 11.74 4.86 -6.04
CA LYS A 208 10.51 4.56 -6.81
C LYS A 208 10.30 3.07 -7.12
N ARG A 209 11.20 2.18 -6.66
CA ARG A 209 11.08 0.73 -6.87
C ARG A 209 9.99 0.09 -6.02
N GLN A 210 9.64 0.70 -4.88
CA GLN A 210 8.50 0.25 -4.08
C GLN A 210 7.29 1.10 -4.43
N ALA A 211 6.27 0.46 -5.02
CA ALA A 211 4.99 1.11 -5.25
C ALA A 211 4.48 1.68 -3.92
N ILE A 212 4.14 2.98 -3.94
CA ILE A 212 3.48 3.67 -2.84
C ILE A 212 2.32 2.80 -2.31
N ARG A 213 2.11 2.75 -1.00
CA ARG A 213 0.97 2.03 -0.41
C ARG A 213 0.02 3.01 0.25
N PHE A 214 -1.27 2.86 0.00
CA PHE A 214 -2.33 3.65 0.62
C PHE A 214 -3.00 2.83 1.71
N ALA A 215 -3.11 3.42 2.90
CA ALA A 215 -3.82 2.79 4.00
C ALA A 215 -5.33 2.81 3.74
N HIS A 216 -6.01 1.76 4.19
CA HIS A 216 -7.46 1.69 4.26
C HIS A 216 -7.95 1.95 5.69
N LYS A 217 -7.10 1.68 6.70
CA LYS A 217 -7.28 2.05 8.11
C LYS A 217 -6.24 3.06 8.62
N PRO A 218 -6.61 4.01 9.49
CA PRO A 218 -5.63 4.87 10.16
C PRO A 218 -4.72 4.02 11.07
N GLY A 219 -3.48 4.47 11.31
CA GLY A 219 -2.59 3.83 12.30
C GLY A 219 -1.60 2.77 11.78
N ARG A 220 -1.62 2.37 10.49
CA ARG A 220 -0.86 1.18 10.01
C ARG A 220 0.42 1.46 9.22
N GLY A 221 1.05 2.64 9.37
CA GLY A 221 2.35 2.98 8.75
C GLY A 221 2.38 3.08 7.20
N ALA A 222 1.23 2.96 6.52
CA ALA A 222 1.05 3.27 5.09
C ALA A 222 0.62 4.74 4.89
N LEU A 223 0.57 5.25 3.64
CA LEU A 223 0.10 6.62 3.39
C LEU A 223 -1.30 6.84 3.97
N ARG A 224 -1.64 8.11 4.28
CA ARG A 224 -2.96 8.53 4.77
C ARG A 224 -4.11 7.75 4.12
N VAL A 225 -5.09 7.38 4.94
CA VAL A 225 -6.37 6.88 4.43
C VAL A 225 -7.05 8.00 3.65
N TYR A 226 -7.30 7.75 2.38
CA TYR A 226 -8.16 8.61 1.56
C TYR A 226 -9.56 8.02 1.57
N PRO A 227 -10.47 8.50 2.45
CA PRO A 227 -11.83 7.95 2.56
C PRO A 227 -12.64 8.10 1.26
N GLN A 228 -12.12 8.86 0.29
CA GLN A 228 -12.68 9.01 -1.05
C GLN A 228 -12.61 7.72 -1.85
N ILE A 229 -11.63 6.84 -1.59
CA ILE A 229 -11.51 5.55 -2.28
C ILE A 229 -11.27 4.45 -1.25
N LEU A 230 -12.32 3.69 -0.97
CA LEU A 230 -12.25 2.47 -0.17
C LEU A 230 -12.63 1.27 -1.03
N PHE A 231 -12.30 0.08 -0.56
CA PHE A 231 -12.70 -1.19 -1.17
C PHE A 231 -13.38 -2.08 -0.13
N ASP A 232 -14.56 -2.58 -0.44
CA ASP A 232 -15.04 -3.81 0.17
C ASP A 232 -14.44 -4.96 -0.66
N VAL A 233 -13.88 -5.97 -0.01
CA VAL A 233 -13.19 -7.07 -0.70
C VAL A 233 -13.73 -8.39 -0.23
N THR A 234 -14.00 -9.29 -1.17
CA THR A 234 -14.37 -10.67 -0.88
C THR A 234 -13.33 -11.62 -1.46
N VAL A 235 -13.02 -12.70 -0.74
CA VAL A 235 -12.09 -13.74 -1.16
C VAL A 235 -12.81 -15.04 -1.50
N GLN A 236 -12.41 -15.64 -2.60
CA GLN A 236 -12.81 -16.97 -3.05
C GLN A 236 -11.57 -17.88 -3.14
N LYS A 237 -11.59 -18.98 -2.41
CA LYS A 237 -10.64 -20.09 -2.53
C LYS A 237 -10.84 -20.78 -3.88
N THR A 238 -9.74 -21.15 -4.53
CA THR A 238 -9.78 -21.86 -5.81
C THR A 238 -9.08 -23.21 -5.75
N ASP A 239 -9.24 -24.01 -6.78
CA ASP A 239 -8.51 -25.26 -7.01
C ASP A 239 -7.08 -25.04 -7.53
N PHE A 240 -6.75 -23.81 -7.96
CA PHE A 240 -5.44 -23.49 -8.49
C PHE A 240 -4.36 -23.48 -7.40
N ARG A 241 -3.25 -24.15 -7.70
CA ARG A 241 -2.06 -24.20 -6.84
C ARG A 241 -0.86 -23.59 -7.55
N PHE A 242 -0.18 -22.68 -6.86
CA PHE A 242 1.08 -22.14 -7.36
C PHE A 242 2.18 -23.21 -7.30
N PRO A 243 2.98 -23.37 -8.37
CA PRO A 243 4.07 -24.34 -8.36
C PRO A 243 5.13 -23.91 -7.33
N ALA A 244 5.53 -24.84 -6.47
CA ALA A 244 6.64 -24.62 -5.53
C ALA A 244 7.99 -24.51 -6.26
N ARG A 245 8.12 -25.14 -7.43
CA ARG A 245 9.29 -25.09 -8.32
C ARG A 245 8.84 -24.97 -9.77
N GLY A 246 9.58 -24.21 -10.57
CA GLY A 246 9.32 -24.00 -12.00
C GLY A 246 8.55 -22.72 -12.31
N SER A 247 8.26 -22.52 -13.60
CA SER A 247 7.60 -21.30 -14.09
C SER A 247 6.11 -21.31 -13.79
N ILE A 248 5.60 -20.17 -13.32
CA ILE A 248 4.16 -19.93 -13.15
C ILE A 248 3.48 -19.90 -14.53
N PRO A 249 2.34 -20.59 -14.74
CA PRO A 249 1.73 -20.70 -16.07
C PRO A 249 1.21 -19.34 -16.56
N PRO A 250 1.48 -18.92 -17.80
CA PRO A 250 1.08 -17.59 -18.30
C PRO A 250 -0.43 -17.43 -18.48
N ARG A 251 -1.18 -18.53 -18.55
CA ARG A 251 -2.64 -18.57 -18.69
C ARG A 251 -3.23 -19.71 -17.86
N ILE A 252 -4.42 -19.47 -17.32
CA ILE A 252 -5.25 -20.47 -16.66
C ILE A 252 -6.53 -20.59 -17.49
N THR A 253 -6.81 -21.80 -17.98
CA THR A 253 -7.92 -22.06 -18.90
C THR A 253 -9.18 -22.56 -18.21
N SER A 254 -9.04 -23.08 -16.99
CA SER A 254 -10.14 -23.50 -16.13
C SER A 254 -9.73 -23.18 -14.70
N LEU A 255 -10.58 -22.44 -13.99
CA LEU A 255 -10.42 -22.11 -12.59
C LEU A 255 -11.73 -22.41 -11.88
N LYS A 256 -11.69 -23.31 -10.90
CA LYS A 256 -12.87 -23.63 -10.10
C LYS A 256 -12.79 -22.88 -8.76
N GLY A 257 -13.72 -21.96 -8.56
CA GLY A 257 -13.93 -21.29 -7.29
C GLY A 257 -14.81 -22.12 -6.34
N PHE A 258 -14.45 -22.15 -5.06
CA PHE A 258 -15.26 -22.73 -4.00
C PHE A 258 -15.87 -21.57 -3.21
N PRO A 259 -17.16 -21.26 -3.32
CA PRO A 259 -17.75 -20.13 -2.57
C PRO A 259 -17.69 -20.39 -1.05
N TYR A 260 -17.68 -19.33 -0.26
CA TYR A 260 -17.67 -19.43 1.21
C TYR A 260 -19.04 -19.87 1.75
N ARG A 261 -20.11 -19.26 1.25
CA ARG A 261 -21.48 -19.68 1.52
C ARG A 261 -21.99 -20.52 0.36
N ALA A 262 -22.78 -21.55 0.65
CA ALA A 262 -23.59 -22.17 -0.39
C ALA A 262 -24.48 -21.09 -0.99
N SER A 263 -24.45 -20.94 -2.31
CA SER A 263 -25.38 -20.08 -3.03
C SER A 263 -26.79 -20.46 -2.60
N GLN A 264 -27.50 -19.59 -1.88
CA GLN A 264 -28.94 -19.69 -1.66
C GLN A 264 -29.70 -19.39 -2.95
N GLY A 265 -29.20 -19.90 -4.08
CA GLY A 265 -29.94 -19.91 -5.32
C GLY A 265 -31.11 -20.84 -5.09
N ALA A 266 -32.32 -20.28 -5.04
CA ALA A 266 -33.51 -21.04 -5.36
C ALA A 266 -33.18 -21.87 -6.61
N ASP A 267 -33.41 -23.19 -6.55
CA ASP A 267 -33.21 -24.09 -7.67
C ASP A 267 -33.64 -23.39 -8.97
N GLU A 268 -32.85 -23.48 -10.04
CA GLU A 268 -33.19 -22.84 -11.32
C GLU A 268 -34.58 -23.26 -11.83
N THR A 269 -35.14 -24.35 -11.28
CA THR A 269 -36.50 -24.86 -11.54
C THR A 269 -37.62 -23.96 -10.99
N ASP A 270 -37.36 -23.07 -10.02
CA ASP A 270 -38.38 -22.17 -9.40
C ASP A 270 -38.27 -20.70 -9.89
N PHE A 271 -37.72 -20.47 -11.09
CA PHE A 271 -37.57 -19.13 -11.65
C PHE A 271 -38.93 -18.47 -11.97
N SER A 272 -39.17 -17.31 -11.37
CA SER A 272 -40.28 -16.42 -11.71
C SER A 272 -39.80 -15.00 -11.92
N ALA A 273 -39.95 -14.49 -13.15
CA ALA A 273 -39.52 -13.13 -13.50
C ALA A 273 -40.17 -12.06 -12.61
N GLU A 274 -41.41 -12.24 -12.20
CA GLU A 274 -42.13 -11.30 -11.34
C GLU A 274 -41.56 -11.27 -9.91
N ARG A 275 -41.28 -12.46 -9.33
CA ARG A 275 -40.61 -12.58 -8.03
C ARG A 275 -39.22 -11.93 -8.08
N VAL A 276 -38.48 -12.16 -9.16
CA VAL A 276 -37.14 -11.58 -9.36
C VAL A 276 -37.19 -10.07 -9.50
N VAL A 277 -38.13 -9.51 -10.27
CA VAL A 277 -38.28 -8.05 -10.39
C VAL A 277 -38.66 -7.42 -9.06
N ASN A 278 -39.58 -8.04 -8.30
CA ASN A 278 -39.94 -7.58 -6.95
C ASN A 278 -38.72 -7.54 -6.03
N ALA A 279 -38.01 -8.67 -5.89
CA ALA A 279 -36.82 -8.77 -5.05
C ALA A 279 -35.74 -7.75 -5.44
N PHE A 280 -35.51 -7.58 -6.74
CA PHE A 280 -34.58 -6.57 -7.26
C PHE A 280 -35.00 -5.15 -6.87
N LYS A 281 -36.27 -4.77 -7.09
CA LYS A 281 -36.76 -3.43 -6.73
C LYS A 281 -36.67 -3.18 -5.23
N ASP A 282 -37.00 -4.17 -4.42
CA ASP A 282 -36.93 -4.08 -2.96
C ASP A 282 -35.49 -3.88 -2.48
N ALA A 283 -34.54 -4.65 -3.02
CA ALA A 283 -33.12 -4.47 -2.73
C ALA A 283 -32.64 -3.05 -3.10
N ILE A 284 -32.97 -2.56 -4.29
CA ILE A 284 -32.59 -1.19 -4.69
C ILE A 284 -33.27 -0.12 -3.81
N ARG A 285 -34.52 -0.33 -3.36
CA ARG A 285 -35.23 0.62 -2.50
C ARG A 285 -34.57 0.80 -1.12
N MET A 286 -33.83 -0.20 -0.64
CA MET A 286 -33.08 -0.12 0.63
C MET A 286 -31.90 0.85 0.57
N ASN A 287 -31.43 1.19 -0.64
CA ASN A 287 -30.40 2.21 -0.81
C ASN A 287 -30.96 3.63 -0.66
N HIS A 288 -30.07 4.54 -0.25
CA HIS A 288 -30.31 5.98 -0.33
C HIS A 288 -30.60 6.41 -1.75
N THR A 289 -31.34 7.51 -1.92
CA THR A 289 -31.85 7.93 -3.23
C THR A 289 -30.74 8.11 -4.28
N GLU A 290 -29.60 8.65 -3.87
CA GLU A 290 -28.39 8.83 -4.68
C GLU A 290 -27.71 7.51 -5.12
N ASP A 291 -27.92 6.44 -4.34
CA ASP A 291 -27.31 5.11 -4.52
C ASP A 291 -28.27 4.09 -5.16
N ARG A 292 -29.46 4.53 -5.62
CA ARG A 292 -30.44 3.71 -6.34
C ARG A 292 -30.07 3.51 -7.81
N ARG A 293 -28.86 2.98 -8.02
CA ARG A 293 -28.22 2.82 -9.33
C ARG A 293 -27.74 1.39 -9.51
N VAL A 294 -27.65 0.98 -10.77
CA VAL A 294 -27.06 -0.29 -11.17
C VAL A 294 -25.92 -0.05 -12.14
N TYR A 295 -24.91 -0.91 -12.11
CA TYR A 295 -23.84 -0.92 -13.09
C TYR A 295 -24.19 -1.89 -14.20
N VAL A 296 -24.15 -1.41 -15.45
CA VAL A 296 -24.56 -2.22 -16.60
C VAL A 296 -23.33 -2.76 -17.32
N ASN A 297 -23.30 -4.06 -17.47
CA ASN A 297 -22.28 -4.79 -18.19
C ASN A 297 -22.90 -5.54 -19.38
N LYS A 298 -22.19 -5.61 -20.51
CA LYS A 298 -22.64 -6.29 -21.73
C LYS A 298 -21.62 -7.34 -22.15
N PRO A 299 -21.98 -8.64 -22.17
CA PRO A 299 -21.14 -9.65 -22.79
C PRO A 299 -20.99 -9.36 -24.29
N TYR A 300 -19.75 -9.33 -24.77
CA TYR A 300 -19.43 -9.06 -26.17
C TYR A 300 -18.37 -10.01 -26.68
N MET A 301 -18.55 -10.47 -27.91
CA MET A 301 -17.60 -11.32 -28.61
C MET A 301 -16.83 -10.46 -29.61
N ASP A 302 -15.55 -10.26 -29.36
CA ASP A 302 -14.65 -9.57 -30.30
C ASP A 302 -14.43 -10.48 -31.52
N GLU A 303 -14.95 -10.05 -32.66
CA GLU A 303 -14.88 -10.78 -33.93
C GLU A 303 -13.44 -11.02 -34.39
N ARG A 304 -12.50 -10.12 -34.04
CA ARG A 304 -11.11 -10.22 -34.50
C ARG A 304 -10.31 -11.22 -33.68
N THR A 305 -10.53 -11.25 -32.37
CA THR A 305 -9.77 -12.12 -31.46
C THR A 305 -10.51 -13.39 -31.10
N ASN A 306 -11.79 -13.49 -31.48
CA ASN A 306 -12.72 -14.53 -31.10
C ASN A 306 -12.86 -14.69 -29.57
N ARG A 307 -12.61 -13.60 -28.83
CA ARG A 307 -12.65 -13.58 -27.36
C ARG A 307 -13.94 -12.96 -26.87
N ARG A 308 -14.53 -13.60 -25.87
CA ARG A 308 -15.70 -13.08 -25.16
C ARG A 308 -15.21 -12.24 -23.98
N THR A 309 -15.66 -10.99 -23.91
CA THR A 309 -15.32 -10.03 -22.87
C THR A 309 -16.59 -9.44 -22.29
N LEU A 310 -16.48 -8.88 -21.08
CA LEU A 310 -17.57 -8.14 -20.47
C LEU A 310 -17.27 -6.65 -20.65
N ILE A 311 -18.06 -5.98 -21.48
CA ILE A 311 -17.94 -4.54 -21.72
C ILE A 311 -18.70 -3.80 -20.63
N GLU A 312 -18.03 -2.83 -20.05
CA GLU A 312 -18.53 -1.99 -18.98
C GLU A 312 -19.25 -0.78 -19.58
N LEU A 313 -20.58 -0.67 -19.43
CA LEU A 313 -21.37 0.44 -19.98
C LEU A 313 -21.59 1.60 -18.99
N GLY A 314 -21.28 1.37 -17.71
CA GLY A 314 -21.32 2.34 -16.63
C GLY A 314 -22.59 2.28 -15.76
N TYR A 315 -22.65 3.21 -14.80
CA TYR A 315 -23.78 3.36 -13.88
C TYR A 315 -25.01 3.94 -14.56
N THR A 316 -26.18 3.44 -14.16
CA THR A 316 -27.48 3.97 -14.60
C THR A 316 -28.53 3.88 -13.51
N GLU A 317 -29.57 4.71 -13.63
CA GLU A 317 -30.67 4.79 -12.66
C GLU A 317 -31.77 3.79 -12.98
N VAL A 318 -32.36 3.21 -11.92
CA VAL A 318 -33.54 2.35 -12.03
C VAL A 318 -34.79 3.21 -11.98
N LEU A 319 -35.69 2.98 -12.93
CA LEU A 319 -36.93 3.73 -13.10
C LEU A 319 -38.11 2.98 -12.49
N GLY A 320 -39.15 3.71 -12.09
CA GLY A 320 -40.41 3.10 -11.62
C GLY A 320 -40.27 2.32 -10.31
N LEU A 321 -39.36 2.74 -9.44
CA LEU A 321 -39.20 2.17 -8.09
C LEU A 321 -40.39 2.50 -7.17
N SER A 322 -41.15 3.57 -7.45
CA SER A 322 -42.35 3.96 -6.68
C SER A 322 -43.64 3.23 -7.11
N ALA A 323 -43.62 2.49 -8.22
CA ALA A 323 -44.79 1.76 -8.68
C ALA A 323 -45.09 0.56 -7.77
N GLN A 324 -46.37 0.41 -7.37
CA GLN A 324 -46.83 -0.69 -6.50
C GLN A 324 -46.83 -2.05 -7.20
N GLU A 325 -47.06 -2.10 -8.51
CA GLU A 325 -47.01 -3.34 -9.27
C GLU A 325 -45.61 -3.55 -9.87
N ALA A 326 -44.95 -4.64 -9.47
CA ALA A 326 -43.83 -5.15 -10.25
C ALA A 326 -44.36 -6.02 -11.38
N GLY A 327 -44.32 -5.49 -12.59
CA GLY A 327 -44.44 -6.34 -13.78
C GLY A 327 -43.24 -7.28 -13.93
N ARG A 328 -43.20 -8.01 -15.04
CA ARG A 328 -42.10 -8.93 -15.38
C ARG A 328 -40.87 -8.24 -15.97
N THR A 329 -40.79 -6.92 -15.89
CA THR A 329 -39.76 -6.12 -16.55
C THR A 329 -39.23 -5.02 -15.64
N VAL A 330 -37.95 -4.70 -15.82
CA VAL A 330 -37.27 -3.57 -15.18
C VAL A 330 -37.06 -2.48 -16.22
N HIS A 331 -37.27 -1.24 -15.82
CA HIS A 331 -36.96 -0.07 -16.64
C HIS A 331 -35.73 0.61 -16.07
N ILE A 332 -34.73 0.87 -16.90
CA ILE A 332 -33.52 1.60 -16.49
C ILE A 332 -33.22 2.69 -17.51
N LYS A 333 -32.56 3.77 -17.06
CA LYS A 333 -31.99 4.74 -18.01
C LYS A 333 -30.95 4.04 -18.89
N LYS A 334 -30.81 4.49 -20.12
CA LYS A 334 -29.80 3.97 -21.04
C LYS A 334 -28.41 4.42 -20.55
N PRO A 335 -27.44 3.50 -20.37
CA PRO A 335 -26.11 3.86 -19.89
C PRO A 335 -25.44 4.90 -20.79
N ALA A 336 -24.65 5.81 -20.19
CA ALA A 336 -24.05 6.95 -20.89
C ALA A 336 -23.20 6.53 -22.09
N GLN A 337 -22.39 5.49 -21.96
CA GLN A 337 -21.57 4.98 -23.07
C GLN A 337 -22.44 4.49 -24.24
N SER A 338 -23.58 3.86 -23.94
CA SER A 338 -24.51 3.42 -24.98
C SER A 338 -25.28 4.58 -25.64
N VAL A 339 -25.46 5.68 -24.92
CA VAL A 339 -26.06 6.93 -25.45
C VAL A 339 -25.09 7.66 -26.37
N MET A 340 -23.80 7.69 -26.06
CA MET A 340 -22.80 8.39 -26.87
C MET A 340 -22.63 7.77 -28.26
N VAL A 341 -22.80 6.45 -28.40
CA VAL A 341 -22.58 5.75 -29.67
C VAL A 341 -23.84 5.61 -30.54
N ARG A 342 -24.87 6.42 -30.29
CA ARG A 342 -26.17 6.42 -31.00
C ARG A 342 -26.11 6.32 -32.53
N ARG A 343 -25.03 6.79 -33.17
CA ARG A 343 -24.89 6.81 -34.63
C ARG A 343 -24.35 5.50 -35.23
N ASN A 344 -23.64 4.68 -34.44
CA ASN A 344 -23.01 3.46 -34.94
C ASN A 344 -23.57 2.22 -34.24
N ARG A 345 -24.58 1.59 -34.84
CA ARG A 345 -25.20 0.37 -34.32
C ARG A 345 -24.26 -0.84 -34.28
N ARG A 346 -23.13 -0.78 -34.99
CA ARG A 346 -22.09 -1.82 -34.97
C ARG A 346 -21.12 -1.66 -33.81
N ASP A 347 -21.20 -0.55 -33.08
CA ASP A 347 -20.33 -0.36 -31.93
C ASP A 347 -20.71 -1.33 -30.80
N PRO A 348 -19.73 -2.00 -30.17
CA PRO A 348 -19.98 -2.93 -29.08
C PRO A 348 -20.75 -2.32 -27.89
N HIS A 349 -20.61 -1.01 -27.65
CA HIS A 349 -21.28 -0.29 -26.55
C HIS A 349 -22.75 0.05 -26.86
N CYS A 350 -23.19 -0.12 -28.12
CA CYS A 350 -24.60 0.05 -28.47
C CYS A 350 -25.44 -1.10 -27.90
N LEU A 351 -26.51 -0.77 -27.16
CA LEU A 351 -27.48 -1.75 -26.68
C LEU A 351 -28.63 -1.89 -27.68
N ASN A 352 -28.78 -3.10 -28.22
CA ASN A 352 -29.82 -3.49 -29.14
C ASN A 352 -30.86 -4.39 -28.46
N GLU A 353 -32.04 -4.51 -29.06
CA GLU A 353 -33.05 -5.47 -28.61
C GLU A 353 -32.54 -6.90 -28.82
N GLY A 354 -32.75 -7.76 -27.82
CA GLY A 354 -32.23 -9.12 -27.79
C GLY A 354 -30.89 -9.27 -27.06
N ASP A 355 -30.14 -8.18 -26.85
CA ASP A 355 -28.85 -8.23 -26.15
C ASP A 355 -29.03 -8.70 -24.70
N PHE A 356 -28.11 -9.54 -24.23
CA PHE A 356 -27.98 -9.86 -22.82
C PHE A 356 -27.14 -8.80 -22.11
N ILE A 357 -27.56 -8.43 -20.91
CA ILE A 357 -26.82 -7.55 -20.02
C ILE A 357 -26.77 -8.15 -18.62
N VAL A 358 -25.71 -7.80 -17.90
CA VAL A 358 -25.50 -8.14 -16.50
C VAL A 358 -25.66 -6.84 -15.71
N LEU A 359 -26.59 -6.84 -14.76
CA LEU A 359 -26.81 -5.73 -13.85
C LEU A 359 -26.13 -6.07 -12.53
N ASP A 360 -25.05 -5.36 -12.22
CA ASP A 360 -24.41 -5.45 -10.91
C ASP A 360 -24.93 -4.32 -10.02
N TYR A 361 -25.25 -4.63 -8.77
CA TYR A 361 -25.77 -3.64 -7.83
C TYR A 361 -25.44 -4.01 -6.40
N ALA A 362 -25.39 -2.99 -5.54
CA ALA A 362 -25.31 -3.16 -4.09
C ALA A 362 -26.68 -2.92 -3.49
N SER A 363 -26.99 -3.61 -2.38
CA SER A 363 -28.14 -3.32 -1.52
C SER A 363 -27.62 -3.13 -0.11
N ARG A 364 -28.13 -2.13 0.59
CA ARG A 364 -27.82 -1.96 2.01
C ARG A 364 -28.62 -2.96 2.84
N SER A 365 -27.92 -3.77 3.62
CA SER A 365 -28.55 -4.69 4.56
C SER A 365 -29.26 -3.90 5.67
N PRO A 366 -30.52 -4.24 6.01
CA PRO A 366 -31.28 -3.56 7.04
C PRO A 366 -30.79 -3.89 8.46
N LEU A 367 -30.02 -4.97 8.64
CA LEU A 367 -29.61 -5.47 9.96
C LEU A 367 -28.33 -4.80 10.47
N ASP A 368 -27.31 -4.71 9.61
CA ASP A 368 -25.96 -4.23 9.95
C ASP A 368 -25.55 -2.99 9.14
N GLY A 369 -26.38 -2.57 8.18
CA GLY A 369 -26.10 -1.41 7.32
C GLY A 369 -24.96 -1.62 6.33
N GLN A 370 -24.43 -2.84 6.20
CA GLN A 370 -23.37 -3.19 5.27
C GLN A 370 -23.91 -3.35 3.85
N ASN A 371 -23.03 -3.24 2.87
CA ASN A 371 -23.40 -3.47 1.48
C ASN A 371 -23.35 -4.96 1.16
N GLU A 372 -24.47 -5.48 0.68
CA GLU A 372 -24.55 -6.77 0.03
C GLU A 372 -24.50 -6.58 -1.48
N TYR A 373 -23.76 -7.43 -2.19
CA TYR A 373 -23.54 -7.29 -3.62
C TYR A 373 -24.29 -8.35 -4.40
N PHE A 374 -24.93 -7.94 -5.49
CA PHE A 374 -25.81 -8.76 -6.29
C PHE A 374 -25.55 -8.60 -7.78
N GLU A 375 -25.89 -9.65 -8.50
CA GLU A 375 -25.85 -9.70 -9.94
C GLU A 375 -27.18 -10.22 -10.49
N LEU A 376 -27.69 -9.55 -11.53
CA LEU A 376 -28.91 -9.94 -12.21
C LEU A 376 -28.70 -9.97 -13.73
N VAL A 377 -28.87 -11.16 -14.31
CA VAL A 377 -28.81 -11.35 -15.76
C VAL A 377 -30.14 -11.00 -16.40
N CYS A 378 -30.13 -10.08 -17.35
CA CYS A 378 -31.30 -9.60 -18.07
C CYS A 378 -31.12 -9.68 -19.58
N GLN A 379 -32.24 -9.66 -20.30
CA GLN A 379 -32.28 -9.42 -21.74
C GLN A 379 -32.99 -8.10 -22.05
N VAL A 380 -32.43 -7.32 -22.97
CA VAL A 380 -33.05 -6.09 -23.49
C VAL A 380 -34.23 -6.47 -24.38
N ILE A 381 -35.43 -6.03 -24.00
CA ILE A 381 -36.67 -6.29 -24.76
C ILE A 381 -37.06 -5.09 -25.60
N LYS A 382 -36.85 -3.88 -25.10
CA LYS A 382 -37.20 -2.65 -25.81
C LYS A 382 -36.10 -1.62 -25.67
N GLY A 383 -35.59 -1.15 -26.80
CA GLY A 383 -34.57 -0.11 -26.87
C GLY A 383 -35.20 1.27 -27.10
N GLY A 384 -35.35 2.08 -26.05
CA GLY A 384 -35.73 3.49 -26.19
C GLY A 384 -34.53 4.42 -26.40
N ILE A 385 -34.83 5.71 -26.65
CA ILE A 385 -33.82 6.77 -26.85
C ILE A 385 -33.06 7.04 -25.55
N GLU A 386 -33.79 7.18 -24.44
CA GLU A 386 -33.26 7.52 -23.12
C GLU A 386 -33.37 6.38 -22.12
N ASN A 387 -34.34 5.48 -22.31
CA ASN A 387 -34.66 4.41 -21.38
C ASN A 387 -34.70 3.08 -22.11
N ILE A 388 -34.33 2.00 -21.41
CA ILE A 388 -34.45 0.65 -21.92
C ILE A 388 -35.31 -0.20 -20.98
N THR A 389 -36.03 -1.15 -21.56
CA THR A 389 -36.80 -2.13 -20.81
C THR A 389 -36.11 -3.48 -20.91
N VAL A 390 -35.84 -4.07 -19.75
CA VAL A 390 -35.15 -5.35 -19.65
C VAL A 390 -35.98 -6.36 -18.86
N ARG A 391 -35.77 -7.65 -19.15
CA ARG A 391 -36.45 -8.75 -18.47
C ARG A 391 -35.41 -9.68 -17.85
N PRO A 392 -35.57 -10.06 -16.57
CA PRO A 392 -34.73 -11.07 -15.95
C PRO A 392 -34.74 -12.39 -16.72
N ARG A 393 -33.58 -13.03 -16.81
CA ARG A 393 -33.42 -14.36 -17.42
C ARG A 393 -32.92 -15.42 -16.43
N ARG A 394 -32.45 -14.99 -15.26
CA ARG A 394 -32.02 -15.85 -14.15
C ARG A 394 -32.47 -15.26 -12.81
N ASN A 395 -32.42 -16.08 -11.77
CA ASN A 395 -32.54 -15.63 -10.40
C ASN A 395 -31.40 -14.66 -10.06
N ILE A 396 -31.62 -13.81 -9.06
CA ILE A 396 -30.60 -12.90 -8.54
C ILE A 396 -29.49 -13.74 -7.90
N ARG A 397 -28.24 -13.44 -8.25
CA ARG A 397 -27.06 -14.05 -7.63
C ARG A 397 -26.49 -13.08 -6.60
N GLN A 398 -26.51 -13.46 -5.33
CA GLN A 398 -25.82 -12.74 -4.26
C GLN A 398 -24.35 -13.17 -4.22
N GLU A 399 -23.45 -12.22 -3.91
CA GLU A 399 -22.04 -12.50 -3.63
C GLU A 399 -21.93 -13.43 -2.42
N ALA A 400 -21.32 -14.59 -2.62
CA ALA A 400 -21.25 -15.67 -1.65
C ALA A 400 -19.81 -15.92 -1.14
N ASN A 401 -18.87 -15.10 -1.56
CA ASN A 401 -17.47 -15.13 -1.14
C ASN A 401 -17.28 -14.54 0.27
N LEU A 402 -16.17 -14.89 0.93
CA LEU A 402 -15.91 -14.43 2.29
C LEU A 402 -15.44 -12.97 2.28
N PRO A 403 -16.09 -12.03 2.99
CA PRO A 403 -15.57 -10.67 3.12
C PRO A 403 -14.26 -10.66 3.90
N VAL A 404 -13.30 -9.85 3.46
CA VAL A 404 -12.00 -9.64 4.13
C VAL A 404 -11.74 -8.16 4.29
N GLU A 405 -11.08 -7.81 5.39
CA GLU A 405 -10.82 -6.43 5.73
C GLU A 405 -9.47 -5.97 5.18
N VAL A 406 -9.49 -4.98 4.28
CA VAL A 406 -8.28 -4.43 3.66
C VAL A 406 -7.55 -3.54 4.67
N LEU A 407 -6.24 -3.72 4.78
CA LEU A 407 -5.37 -2.89 5.62
C LEU A 407 -4.74 -1.77 4.79
N ASP A 408 -4.13 -2.13 3.67
CA ASP A 408 -3.50 -1.21 2.74
C ASP A 408 -3.43 -1.82 1.32
N PHE A 409 -3.23 -0.98 0.30
CA PHE A 409 -3.10 -1.44 -1.09
C PHE A 409 -2.04 -0.66 -1.86
N SER A 410 -1.55 -1.28 -2.93
CA SER A 410 -0.63 -0.70 -3.90
C SER A 410 -0.99 -1.14 -5.32
N VAL A 411 -0.25 -0.65 -6.32
CA VAL A 411 -0.50 -1.00 -7.72
C VAL A 411 -0.35 -2.50 -8.02
N ASN A 412 0.44 -3.22 -7.20
CA ASN A 412 0.83 -4.61 -7.45
C ASN A 412 0.33 -5.61 -6.39
N GLY A 413 -0.38 -5.14 -5.37
CA GLY A 413 -0.86 -6.00 -4.31
C GLY A 413 -1.55 -5.23 -3.19
N PHE A 414 -2.05 -5.96 -2.20
CA PHE A 414 -2.73 -5.39 -1.05
C PHE A 414 -2.48 -6.24 0.19
N ARG A 415 -2.83 -5.72 1.35
CA ARG A 415 -2.82 -6.45 2.62
C ARG A 415 -4.23 -6.53 3.18
N PHE A 416 -4.54 -7.66 3.79
CA PHE A 416 -5.80 -7.85 4.52
C PHE A 416 -5.55 -8.49 5.88
N GLU A 417 -6.45 -8.22 6.80
CA GLU A 417 -6.43 -8.73 8.18
C GLU A 417 -6.90 -10.19 8.22
N ASN A 418 -6.19 -11.02 8.98
CA ASN A 418 -6.61 -12.40 9.17
C ASN A 418 -7.86 -12.45 10.05
N SER A 419 -8.74 -13.40 9.77
CA SER A 419 -9.90 -13.70 10.59
C SER A 419 -10.00 -15.21 10.83
N ARG A 420 -10.66 -15.59 11.94
CA ARG A 420 -10.95 -17.01 12.21
C ARG A 420 -11.75 -17.65 11.09
N GLU A 421 -12.69 -16.90 10.51
CA GLU A 421 -13.54 -17.34 9.39
C GLU A 421 -12.71 -17.63 8.14
N PHE A 422 -11.72 -16.80 7.83
CA PHE A 422 -10.80 -17.03 6.72
C PHE A 422 -9.99 -18.31 6.93
N MET A 423 -9.42 -18.51 8.11
CA MET A 423 -8.66 -19.72 8.42
C MET A 423 -9.55 -20.98 8.31
N SER A 424 -10.74 -20.97 8.92
CA SER A 424 -11.69 -22.07 8.81
C SER A 424 -12.13 -22.35 7.37
N TYR A 425 -12.33 -21.31 6.56
CA TYR A 425 -12.69 -21.45 5.16
C TYR A 425 -11.56 -22.05 4.31
N VAL A 426 -10.31 -21.65 4.56
CA VAL A 426 -9.15 -22.16 3.80
C VAL A 426 -8.83 -23.60 4.18
N PHE A 427 -8.78 -23.92 5.47
CA PHE A 427 -8.37 -25.23 5.95
C PHE A 427 -9.52 -26.25 6.07
N GLY A 428 -10.76 -25.79 6.08
CA GLY A 428 -11.94 -26.66 6.19
C GLY A 428 -12.13 -27.22 7.60
N GLU A 429 -12.88 -28.32 7.70
CA GLU A 429 -13.25 -28.97 8.96
C GLU A 429 -12.04 -29.55 9.71
N GLU A 430 -11.00 -29.95 8.98
CA GLU A 430 -9.74 -30.46 9.56
C GLU A 430 -8.99 -29.41 10.38
N GLY A 431 -9.31 -28.13 10.16
CA GLY A 431 -8.68 -27.01 10.85
C GLY A 431 -7.26 -26.71 10.39
N PRO A 432 -6.66 -25.58 10.83
CA PRO A 432 -5.31 -25.23 10.46
C PRO A 432 -4.28 -26.19 11.09
N PRO A 433 -3.17 -26.49 10.39
CA PRO A 433 -2.05 -27.23 10.98
C PRO A 433 -1.53 -26.60 12.27
N ALA A 434 -0.94 -27.39 13.17
CA ALA A 434 -0.45 -26.92 14.46
C ALA A 434 0.67 -25.86 14.35
N THR A 435 1.50 -25.90 13.30
CA THR A 435 2.62 -24.96 13.13
C THR A 435 2.30 -23.84 12.16
N VAL A 436 2.66 -22.60 12.55
CA VAL A 436 2.48 -21.39 11.73
C VAL A 436 3.20 -21.50 10.38
N ASP A 437 4.40 -22.07 10.36
CA ASP A 437 5.16 -22.20 9.11
C ASP A 437 4.48 -23.13 8.11
N ARG A 438 3.83 -24.20 8.60
CA ARG A 438 3.05 -25.08 7.73
C ARG A 438 1.77 -24.41 7.24
N GLN A 439 1.13 -23.61 8.09
CA GLN A 439 -0.01 -22.78 7.67
C GLN A 439 0.40 -21.82 6.54
N LYS A 440 1.53 -21.11 6.69
CA LYS A 440 2.09 -20.21 5.67
C LYS A 440 2.36 -20.94 4.36
N GLU A 441 3.05 -22.07 4.40
CA GLU A 441 3.39 -22.85 3.20
C GLU A 441 2.14 -23.25 2.40
N ILE A 442 1.09 -23.69 3.10
CA ILE A 442 -0.19 -24.05 2.45
C ILE A 442 -0.83 -22.81 1.83
N LEU A 443 -0.93 -21.71 2.58
CA LEU A 443 -1.56 -20.45 2.15
C LEU A 443 -0.85 -19.83 0.93
N GLU A 444 0.48 -19.82 0.94
CA GLU A 444 1.31 -19.32 -0.16
C GLU A 444 1.17 -20.20 -1.42
N GLY A 445 0.82 -21.48 -1.25
CA GLY A 445 0.57 -22.41 -2.35
C GLY A 445 -0.81 -22.26 -3.01
N VAL A 446 -1.79 -21.60 -2.39
CA VAL A 446 -3.18 -21.51 -2.91
C VAL A 446 -3.37 -20.26 -3.76
N GLY A 447 -4.11 -20.41 -4.88
CA GLY A 447 -4.69 -19.29 -5.62
C GLY A 447 -5.99 -18.79 -5.00
N PHE A 448 -6.08 -17.48 -4.79
CA PHE A 448 -7.30 -16.84 -4.30
C PHE A 448 -7.80 -15.83 -5.32
N VAL A 449 -9.10 -15.85 -5.62
CA VAL A 449 -9.75 -14.78 -6.36
C VAL A 449 -10.26 -13.75 -5.37
N PHE A 450 -9.77 -12.52 -5.51
CA PHE A 450 -10.24 -11.38 -4.75
C PHE A 450 -11.13 -10.53 -5.65
N THR A 451 -12.37 -10.31 -5.22
CA THR A 451 -13.30 -9.38 -5.88
C THR A 451 -13.34 -8.10 -5.07
N PHE A 452 -13.01 -6.99 -5.73
CA PHE A 452 -12.97 -5.65 -5.16
C PHE A 452 -14.22 -4.90 -5.58
N TYR A 453 -14.87 -4.27 -4.60
CA TYR A 453 -16.03 -3.40 -4.77
C TYR A 453 -15.64 -1.98 -4.35
N PRO A 454 -15.33 -1.08 -5.31
CA PRO A 454 -14.90 0.27 -5.01
C PRO A 454 -16.03 1.09 -4.37
N ARG A 455 -15.71 1.76 -3.27
CA ARG A 455 -16.58 2.72 -2.58
C ARG A 455 -15.98 4.11 -2.77
N LEU A 456 -16.52 4.81 -3.76
CA LEU A 456 -16.04 6.11 -4.19
C LEU A 456 -16.88 7.22 -3.56
N ARG A 457 -16.25 8.09 -2.77
CA ARG A 457 -16.90 9.22 -2.07
C ARG A 457 -16.21 10.53 -2.43
N PHE A 458 -16.60 11.08 -3.57
CA PHE A 458 -16.08 12.35 -4.07
C PHE A 458 -17.15 13.44 -3.95
N THR A 459 -16.74 14.59 -3.41
CA THR A 459 -17.55 15.82 -3.41
C THR A 459 -17.42 16.53 -4.75
N ARG A 460 -18.25 17.54 -5.00
CA ARG A 460 -18.18 18.35 -6.23
C ARG A 460 -16.79 18.92 -6.50
N ASP A 461 -16.09 19.36 -5.46
CA ASP A 461 -14.74 19.96 -5.58
C ASP A 461 -13.65 18.93 -5.90
N THR A 462 -13.90 17.66 -5.57
CA THR A 462 -12.94 16.56 -5.77
C THR A 462 -13.34 15.62 -6.90
N GLU A 463 -14.47 15.86 -7.55
CA GLU A 463 -15.06 14.97 -8.58
C GLU A 463 -14.13 14.80 -9.78
N ALA A 464 -13.33 15.80 -10.13
CA ALA A 464 -12.32 15.73 -11.19
C ALA A 464 -11.24 14.66 -10.95
N TYR A 465 -11.05 14.23 -9.70
CA TYR A 465 -10.10 13.18 -9.29
C TYR A 465 -10.77 11.83 -9.08
N ARG A 466 -12.06 11.68 -9.40
CA ARG A 466 -12.75 10.40 -9.27
C ARG A 466 -12.20 9.39 -10.30
N PRO A 467 -11.73 8.20 -9.88
CA PRO A 467 -11.27 7.20 -10.83
C PRO A 467 -12.45 6.61 -11.60
N ASP A 468 -12.20 6.25 -12.87
CA ASP A 468 -13.15 5.48 -13.67
C ASP A 468 -12.96 3.99 -13.36
N LEU A 469 -13.86 3.43 -12.55
CA LEU A 469 -13.82 2.03 -12.09
C LEU A 469 -15.18 1.38 -12.23
N PRO A 470 -15.23 0.08 -12.55
CA PRO A 470 -16.46 -0.70 -12.47
C PRO A 470 -16.94 -0.86 -11.04
N LEU A 471 -18.21 -1.25 -10.88
CA LEU A 471 -18.75 -1.60 -9.56
C LEU A 471 -17.98 -2.75 -8.90
N LYS A 472 -17.48 -3.70 -9.71
CA LYS A 472 -16.64 -4.78 -9.21
C LYS A 472 -15.59 -5.20 -10.23
N PHE A 473 -14.41 -5.56 -9.74
CA PHE A 473 -13.38 -6.24 -10.54
C PHE A 473 -12.70 -7.33 -9.73
N SER A 474 -12.20 -8.35 -10.41
CA SER A 474 -11.63 -9.53 -9.76
C SER A 474 -10.18 -9.72 -10.17
N ILE A 475 -9.35 -10.16 -9.24
CA ILE A 475 -7.93 -10.44 -9.46
C ILE A 475 -7.59 -11.77 -8.80
N LEU A 476 -6.87 -12.64 -9.51
CA LEU A 476 -6.28 -13.82 -8.89
C LEU A 476 -4.95 -13.41 -8.24
N GLY A 477 -4.89 -13.55 -6.92
CA GLY A 477 -3.75 -13.19 -6.09
C GLY A 477 -3.06 -14.40 -5.47
N LYS A 478 -1.79 -14.19 -5.08
CA LYS A 478 -0.98 -15.11 -4.28
C LYS A 478 -0.66 -14.45 -2.94
N ILE A 479 -0.85 -15.16 -1.84
CA ILE A 479 -0.30 -14.74 -0.54
C ILE A 479 1.22 -14.90 -0.64
N VAL A 480 1.97 -13.81 -0.42
CA VAL A 480 3.43 -13.76 -0.54
C VAL A 480 4.12 -13.34 0.75
N ARG A 481 3.35 -12.83 1.72
CA ARG A 481 3.85 -12.41 3.02
C ARG A 481 2.78 -12.72 4.06
N SER A 482 3.24 -13.12 5.23
CA SER A 482 2.37 -13.43 6.37
C SER A 482 2.97 -12.78 7.62
N GLU A 483 2.19 -11.91 8.25
CA GLU A 483 2.54 -11.24 9.50
C GLU A 483 2.16 -12.14 10.67
N VAL A 484 3.06 -12.31 11.62
CA VAL A 484 2.85 -13.15 12.81
C VAL A 484 2.91 -12.26 14.03
N GLU A 485 1.86 -12.30 14.84
CA GLU A 485 1.83 -11.68 16.15
C GLU A 485 2.22 -12.71 17.20
N LYS A 486 3.22 -12.40 18.03
CA LYS A 486 3.63 -13.26 19.14
C LYS A 486 2.82 -12.89 20.37
N GLU A 487 2.19 -13.86 21.02
CA GLU A 487 1.61 -13.65 22.35
C GLU A 487 2.74 -13.57 23.38
N GLU A 488 2.73 -12.50 24.19
CA GLU A 488 3.76 -12.24 25.21
C GLU A 488 3.72 -13.27 26.35
N GLU A 489 2.60 -13.95 26.59
CA GLU A 489 2.40 -14.80 27.78
C GLU A 489 2.85 -16.27 27.60
N THR A 490 2.88 -16.82 26.39
CA THR A 490 3.08 -18.27 26.14
C THR A 490 4.38 -18.64 25.44
N GLY A 491 5.18 -17.67 24.99
CA GLY A 491 6.56 -17.87 24.51
C GLY A 491 6.74 -18.67 23.21
N ASP A 492 5.79 -19.52 22.79
CA ASP A 492 6.03 -20.52 21.73
C ASP A 492 5.01 -20.56 20.58
N ALA A 493 3.88 -19.86 20.63
CA ALA A 493 2.89 -19.91 19.53
C ALA A 493 2.42 -18.51 19.12
N GLY A 494 3.11 -17.92 18.14
CA GLY A 494 2.55 -16.76 17.43
C GLY A 494 1.35 -17.17 16.57
N HIS A 495 0.46 -16.23 16.24
CA HIS A 495 -0.65 -16.46 15.31
C HIS A 495 -0.54 -15.56 14.08
N LEU A 496 -1.10 -16.01 12.96
CA LEU A 496 -1.13 -15.23 11.73
C LEU A 496 -2.07 -14.03 11.91
N LYS A 497 -1.54 -12.82 11.79
CA LYS A 497 -2.28 -11.56 11.98
C LYS A 497 -2.80 -10.98 10.68
N ALA A 498 -1.97 -10.99 9.64
CA ALA A 498 -2.31 -10.36 8.35
C ALA A 498 -1.57 -11.01 7.19
N PHE A 499 -2.10 -10.82 5.98
CA PHE A 499 -1.55 -11.39 4.77
C PHE A 499 -1.27 -10.32 3.72
N GLY A 500 -0.06 -10.35 3.15
CA GLY A 500 0.32 -9.60 1.97
C GLY A 500 0.07 -10.41 0.71
N VAL A 501 -0.77 -9.87 -0.17
CA VAL A 501 -1.15 -10.49 -1.44
C VAL A 501 -0.48 -9.77 -2.61
N ARG A 502 0.09 -10.54 -3.53
CA ARG A 502 0.56 -10.07 -4.83
C ARG A 502 -0.48 -10.38 -5.91
N PHE A 503 -0.75 -9.43 -6.79
CA PHE A 503 -1.59 -9.65 -7.97
C PHE A 503 -0.86 -10.49 -9.01
N MET A 504 -1.49 -11.59 -9.44
CA MET A 504 -0.85 -12.57 -10.33
C MET A 504 -1.56 -12.67 -11.68
N TYR A 505 -2.89 -12.66 -11.73
CA TYR A 505 -3.65 -12.76 -12.99
C TYR A 505 -4.83 -11.80 -13.05
N ASN A 506 -5.08 -11.31 -14.25
CA ASN A 506 -6.31 -10.62 -14.61
C ASN A 506 -7.27 -11.58 -15.32
N PRO A 507 -8.59 -11.37 -15.20
CA PRO A 507 -9.56 -12.09 -15.99
C PRO A 507 -9.36 -11.76 -17.47
N ALA A 508 -9.42 -12.79 -18.31
CA ALA A 508 -9.11 -12.68 -19.73
C ALA A 508 -10.33 -12.85 -20.63
N GLU A 509 -11.21 -13.78 -20.27
CA GLU A 509 -12.44 -14.06 -21.03
C GLU A 509 -13.62 -14.23 -20.07
N TYR A 510 -14.82 -14.03 -20.62
CA TYR A 510 -16.09 -14.13 -19.92
C TYR A 510 -16.95 -15.23 -20.54
N SER A 511 -17.36 -16.21 -19.73
CA SER A 511 -18.33 -17.24 -20.12
C SER A 511 -19.72 -16.61 -20.19
N VAL A 512 -20.31 -16.58 -21.39
CA VAL A 512 -21.68 -16.12 -21.61
C VAL A 512 -22.70 -17.13 -21.09
N ASP A 513 -22.32 -18.40 -21.07
CA ASP A 513 -23.20 -19.49 -20.66
C ASP A 513 -23.32 -19.53 -19.13
N ASP A 514 -22.21 -19.31 -18.42
CA ASP A 514 -22.18 -19.35 -16.95
C ASP A 514 -22.25 -17.96 -16.30
N PHE A 515 -22.11 -16.89 -17.10
CA PHE A 515 -21.97 -15.52 -16.62
C PHE A 515 -20.87 -15.41 -15.54
N CYS A 516 -19.68 -15.95 -15.86
CA CYS A 516 -18.53 -15.99 -14.95
C CYS A 516 -17.21 -15.82 -15.69
N ARG A 517 -16.15 -15.49 -14.94
CA ARG A 517 -14.77 -15.37 -15.43
C ARG A 517 -14.03 -16.69 -15.16
N ASP A 518 -13.85 -17.51 -16.19
CA ASP A 518 -13.23 -18.83 -16.11
C ASP A 518 -11.76 -18.82 -16.57
N ARG A 519 -11.39 -17.89 -17.47
CA ARG A 519 -10.04 -17.78 -18.04
C ARG A 519 -9.28 -16.58 -17.51
N TRP A 520 -8.00 -16.81 -17.21
CA TRP A 520 -7.13 -15.83 -16.57
C TRP A 520 -5.79 -15.72 -17.28
N VAL A 521 -5.26 -14.51 -17.38
CA VAL A 521 -3.97 -14.21 -18.01
C VAL A 521 -3.06 -13.55 -17.00
N MET A 522 -1.81 -14.03 -16.94
CA MET A 522 -0.81 -13.53 -16.02
C MET A 522 -0.57 -12.04 -16.23
N ILE A 523 -0.55 -11.30 -15.12
CA ILE A 523 -0.05 -9.94 -15.07
C ILE A 523 1.46 -10.02 -15.26
N ARG A 524 1.96 -9.49 -16.38
CA ARG A 524 3.39 -9.55 -16.70
C ARG A 524 4.20 -8.92 -15.57
N PRO A 525 5.41 -9.44 -15.26
CA PRO A 525 6.34 -8.75 -14.38
C PRO A 525 6.50 -7.29 -14.81
N PHE A 526 6.50 -6.36 -13.87
CA PHE A 526 6.56 -4.90 -14.08
C PHE A 526 5.33 -4.24 -14.72
N LYS A 527 4.31 -5.02 -15.13
CA LYS A 527 3.05 -4.44 -15.58
C LYS A 527 2.11 -4.27 -14.39
N GLU A 528 1.70 -3.04 -14.18
CA GLU A 528 0.74 -2.62 -13.17
C GLU A 528 -0.67 -3.17 -13.47
N ASN A 529 -1.45 -3.45 -12.42
CA ASN A 529 -2.87 -3.72 -12.59
C ASN A 529 -3.59 -2.45 -13.07
N PRO A 530 -4.42 -2.50 -14.14
CA PRO A 530 -5.02 -1.31 -14.73
C PRO A 530 -5.94 -0.54 -13.77
N TYR A 531 -6.74 -1.25 -12.94
CA TYR A 531 -7.67 -0.62 -12.00
C TYR A 531 -6.90 0.07 -10.87
N PHE A 532 -5.93 -0.62 -10.27
CA PHE A 532 -5.11 0.00 -9.22
C PHE A 532 -4.20 1.10 -9.76
N LYS A 533 -3.77 1.03 -11.03
CA LYS A 533 -3.07 2.13 -11.67
C LYS A 533 -3.94 3.39 -11.77
N GLU A 534 -5.20 3.25 -12.18
CA GLU A 534 -6.13 4.39 -12.26
C GLU A 534 -6.44 4.97 -10.86
N VAL A 535 -6.60 4.11 -9.86
CA VAL A 535 -6.74 4.51 -8.45
C VAL A 535 -5.52 5.32 -7.99
N HIS A 536 -4.32 4.83 -8.25
CA HIS A 536 -3.09 5.52 -7.85
C HIS A 536 -2.93 6.87 -8.55
N LYS A 537 -3.22 6.93 -9.85
CA LYS A 537 -3.23 8.19 -10.61
C LYS A 537 -4.20 9.20 -9.98
N SER A 538 -5.40 8.74 -9.64
CA SER A 538 -6.44 9.55 -9.01
C SER A 538 -6.03 10.05 -7.62
N LEU A 539 -5.52 9.17 -6.76
CA LEU A 539 -5.04 9.53 -5.42
C LEU A 539 -3.86 10.48 -5.47
N ASN A 540 -2.89 10.27 -6.36
CA ASN A 540 -1.77 11.19 -6.51
C ASN A 540 -2.24 12.59 -6.97
N GLY A 541 -3.23 12.66 -7.88
CA GLY A 541 -3.83 13.91 -8.29
C GLY A 541 -4.57 14.62 -7.16
N LEU A 542 -5.34 13.86 -6.38
CA LEU A 542 -6.06 14.37 -5.21
C LEU A 542 -5.09 14.89 -4.14
N ILE A 543 -4.00 14.15 -3.87
CA ILE A 543 -2.95 14.58 -2.93
C ILE A 543 -2.37 15.92 -3.35
N ALA A 544 -1.93 16.02 -4.61
CA ALA A 544 -1.33 17.25 -5.12
C ALA A 544 -2.29 18.44 -5.02
N HIS A 545 -3.58 18.22 -5.26
CA HIS A 545 -4.61 19.23 -5.11
C HIS A 545 -4.76 19.68 -3.65
N LEU A 546 -4.90 18.75 -2.72
CA LEU A 546 -5.05 19.05 -1.29
C LEU A 546 -3.80 19.74 -0.71
N GLU A 547 -2.61 19.38 -1.21
CA GLU A 547 -1.36 20.06 -0.87
C GLU A 547 -1.32 21.50 -1.40
N SER A 548 -1.73 21.74 -2.66
CA SER A 548 -1.80 23.09 -3.21
C SER A 548 -2.76 23.99 -2.44
N GLN A 549 -3.96 23.48 -2.12
CA GLN A 549 -4.93 24.22 -1.30
C GLN A 549 -4.37 24.56 0.08
N SER A 550 -3.57 23.66 0.67
CA SER A 550 -2.92 23.92 1.95
C SER A 550 -1.90 25.05 1.85
N ARG A 551 -1.14 25.13 0.75
CA ARG A 551 -0.14 26.20 0.52
C ARG A 551 -0.80 27.54 0.22
N ASP A 552 -1.83 27.56 -0.63
CA ASP A 552 -2.57 28.80 -0.94
C ASP A 552 -3.23 29.40 0.32
N PHE A 553 -3.67 28.55 1.25
CA PHE A 553 -4.20 28.98 2.54
C PHE A 553 -3.14 29.57 3.48
N LEU A 554 -1.87 29.19 3.30
CA LEU A 554 -0.73 29.76 4.03
C LEU A 554 -0.24 31.06 3.38
N GLU A 555 -0.14 31.09 2.04
CA GLU A 555 0.29 32.28 1.29
C GLU A 555 -0.71 33.43 1.39
N SER A 556 -2.02 33.16 1.39
CA SER A 556 -3.08 34.17 1.57
C SER A 556 -3.09 34.83 2.97
N ARG A 557 -2.26 34.36 3.91
CA ARG A 557 -2.07 34.98 5.24
C ARG A 557 -0.86 35.91 5.32
N HIS A 558 -0.03 35.98 4.28
CA HIS A 558 0.97 37.02 4.12
C HIS A 558 0.36 38.16 3.29
N PRO A 559 0.07 39.34 3.88
CA PRO A 559 -0.29 40.49 3.06
C PRO A 559 0.91 40.84 2.17
N PRO A 560 0.69 41.22 0.89
CA PRO A 560 1.78 41.70 0.05
C PRO A 560 2.44 42.89 0.76
N GLU A 561 3.76 42.86 0.89
CA GLU A 561 4.52 43.98 1.41
C GLU A 561 4.09 45.24 0.66
N HIS A 562 3.68 46.26 1.43
CA HIS A 562 3.40 47.58 0.89
C HIS A 562 4.64 48.07 0.14
N VAL A 563 4.56 48.04 -1.19
CA VAL A 563 5.46 48.83 -2.05
C VAL A 563 5.23 50.28 -1.66
N VAL A 564 6.15 50.82 -0.86
CA VAL A 564 6.19 52.24 -0.55
C VAL A 564 6.47 52.97 -1.87
N PRO A 565 5.59 53.86 -2.33
CA PRO A 565 5.89 54.65 -3.52
C PRO A 565 7.07 55.57 -3.20
N GLU A 566 8.16 55.40 -3.93
CA GLU A 566 9.27 56.36 -3.93
C GLU A 566 8.69 57.74 -4.23
N LYS A 567 8.84 58.64 -3.25
CA LYS A 567 8.50 60.05 -3.40
C LYS A 567 9.39 60.64 -4.49
N GLU A 568 8.75 61.21 -5.51
CA GLU A 568 9.37 62.19 -6.41
C GLU A 568 10.09 63.25 -5.59
N VAL A 569 11.40 63.34 -5.77
CA VAL A 569 12.22 64.46 -5.31
C VAL A 569 12.02 65.57 -6.33
N VAL A 570 11.19 66.56 -5.99
CA VAL A 570 11.18 67.86 -6.64
C VAL A 570 12.26 68.73 -6.00
N ALA A 571 13.27 69.10 -6.78
CA ALA A 571 14.05 70.32 -6.66
C ALA A 571 14.27 70.88 -8.07
#